data_AF-X0HH04-F1
#
_entry.id   AF-X0HH04-F1
#
_cell.length_a   1.000
_cell.length_b   1.000
_cell.length_c   1.000
_cell.angle_alpha   90.00
_cell.angle_beta   90.00
_cell.angle_gamma   90.00
#
_symmetry.space_group_name_H-M   'P 1'
#
loop_
_entity.id
_entity.type
_entity.pdbx_description
1 polymer ?
#
loop_
_entity_poly.entity_id
_entity_poly.type
_entity_poly.pdbx_seq_one_letter_code
_entity_poly.pdbx_strand_id
1 'polypeptide(L)'
;MIAHQIEVYRCGNVTFQTIDLGGGRPEPYWRMERSFIKHCDALIWVDDSADHDRLIEAREELFRAVRHQDGLRNDIPVLILANKQDNSTARTAEQIKGFYVDDSSSPLVNIPHVSDSMDWCCMN
;
A
#
# COMPACT_ATOMS: atom_id res chain seq x y z
N MET A 1 5.05 11.38 21.29
CA MET A 1 3.93 10.50 20.86
C MET A 1 3.47 11.05 19.52
N ILE A 2 3.76 10.37 18.42
CA ILE A 2 3.15 10.73 17.14
C ILE A 2 1.78 10.07 17.16
N ALA A 3 0.71 10.87 17.07
CA ALA A 3 -0.64 10.36 16.99
C ALA A 3 -0.80 9.66 15.64
N HIS A 4 -1.00 8.34 15.67
CA HIS A 4 -1.51 7.61 14.53
C HIS A 4 -2.98 7.99 14.39
N GLN A 5 -3.37 8.54 13.24
CA GLN A 5 -4.76 8.84 12.97
C GLN A 5 -5.45 7.51 12.65
N ILE A 6 -6.23 7.01 13.62
CA ILE A 6 -7.11 5.87 13.42
C ILE A 6 -8.40 6.43 12.85
N GLU A 7 -8.80 5.93 11.69
CA GLU A 7 -10.05 6.31 11.05
C GLU A 7 -10.92 5.08 10.84
N VAL A 8 -12.23 5.28 10.95
CA VAL A 8 -13.21 4.22 10.76
C VAL A 8 -14.02 4.54 9.52
N TYR A 9 -13.87 3.71 8.50
CA TYR A 9 -14.58 3.83 7.24
C TYR A 9 -15.56 2.67 7.10
N ARG A 10 -16.77 2.94 6.59
CA ARG A 10 -17.76 1.91 6.30
C ARG A 10 -18.02 1.86 4.81
N CYS A 11 -17.91 0.67 4.23
CA CYS A 11 -18.29 0.43 2.85
C CYS A 11 -19.14 -0.84 2.77
N GLY A 12 -20.39 -0.70 2.34
CA GLY A 12 -21.35 -1.81 2.34
C GLY A 12 -21.50 -2.41 3.74
N ASN A 13 -21.29 -3.73 3.84
CA ASN A 13 -21.28 -4.52 5.07
C ASN A 13 -19.90 -4.59 5.75
N VAL A 14 -18.87 -3.94 5.19
CA VAL A 14 -17.50 -3.94 5.72
C VAL A 14 -17.22 -2.65 6.48
N THR A 15 -16.57 -2.77 7.64
CA THR A 15 -16.05 -1.63 8.41
C THR A 15 -14.52 -1.74 8.49
N PHE A 16 -13.83 -0.76 7.93
CA PHE A 16 -12.39 -0.62 7.98
C PHE A 16 -12.00 0.22 9.19
N GLN A 17 -11.02 -0.26 9.96
CA GLN A 17 -10.27 0.58 10.89
C GLN A 17 -8.88 0.78 10.29
N THR A 18 -8.65 1.97 9.74
CA THR A 18 -7.43 2.28 9.01
C THR A 18 -6.49 3.10 9.87
N ILE A 19 -5.20 2.85 9.70
CA ILE A 19 -4.14 3.64 10.30
C ILE A 19 -3.32 4.21 9.16
N ASP A 20 -3.25 5.54 9.07
CA ASP A 20 -2.34 6.19 8.13
C ASP A 20 -0.91 6.15 8.67
N LEU A 21 -0.04 5.46 7.93
CA LEU A 21 1.37 5.30 8.26
C LEU A 21 2.25 6.38 7.63
N GLY A 22 1.76 7.21 6.68
CA GLY A 22 2.48 8.32 6.04
C GLY A 22 3.81 7.94 5.35
N GLY A 23 4.06 8.48 4.15
CA GLY A 23 5.30 8.23 3.41
C GLY A 23 6.53 8.95 3.97
N GLY A 24 7.74 8.50 3.58
CA GLY A 24 9.00 9.22 3.79
C GLY A 24 9.47 9.34 5.24
N ARG A 25 9.11 8.41 6.13
CA ARG A 25 9.51 8.48 7.54
C ARG A 25 10.96 8.04 7.74
N PRO A 26 11.72 8.71 8.63
CA PRO A 26 13.06 8.29 9.02
C PRO A 26 13.08 6.85 9.60
N GLU A 27 14.18 6.14 9.38
CA GLU A 27 14.42 4.75 9.82
C GLU A 27 13.95 4.39 11.26
N PRO A 28 14.11 5.25 12.27
CA PRO A 28 13.63 4.97 13.63
C PRO A 28 12.13 4.69 13.74
N TYR A 29 11.31 5.23 12.82
CA TYR A 29 9.86 5.07 12.85
C TYR A 29 9.37 3.77 12.22
N TRP A 30 10.21 3.09 11.45
CA TRP A 30 9.83 1.82 10.80
C TRP A 30 9.56 0.72 11.82
N ARG A 31 10.10 0.79 13.04
CA ARG A 31 9.76 -0.16 14.11
C ARG A 31 8.29 -0.08 14.51
N MET A 32 7.74 1.13 14.58
CA MET A 32 6.32 1.34 14.89
C MET A 32 5.45 0.88 13.72
N GLU A 33 5.80 1.30 12.51
CA GLU A 33 5.14 0.91 11.27
C GLU A 33 4.99 -0.62 11.14
N ARG A 34 6.08 -1.36 11.36
CA ARG A 34 6.06 -2.83 11.35
C ARG A 34 5.12 -3.42 12.40
N SER A 35 5.10 -2.84 13.60
CA SER A 35 4.21 -3.30 14.66
C SER A 35 2.74 -3.14 14.28
N PHE A 36 2.37 -2.12 13.50
CA PHE A 36 1.00 -1.97 12.99
C PHE A 36 0.73 -2.93 11.85
N ILE A 37 1.59 -2.97 10.83
CA ILE A 37 1.45 -3.82 9.64
C ILE A 37 1.28 -5.30 10.02
N LYS A 38 2.03 -5.78 11.03
CA LYS A 38 1.94 -7.17 11.52
C LYS A 38 0.55 -7.57 12.00
N HIS A 39 -0.24 -6.61 12.51
CA HIS A 39 -1.59 -6.85 13.04
C HIS A 39 -2.69 -6.43 12.08
N CYS A 40 -2.36 -5.89 10.91
CA CYS A 40 -3.35 -5.55 9.89
C CYS A 40 -3.92 -6.81 9.23
N ASP A 41 -5.18 -6.71 8.79
CA ASP A 41 -5.86 -7.76 8.00
C ASP A 41 -5.74 -7.53 6.49
N ALA A 42 -5.32 -6.33 6.09
CA ALA A 42 -5.02 -5.96 4.71
C ALA A 42 -4.00 -4.80 4.70
N LEU A 43 -3.22 -4.71 3.62
CA LEU A 43 -2.36 -3.55 3.35
C LEU A 43 -2.91 -2.81 2.12
N ILE A 44 -3.12 -1.50 2.27
CA ILE A 44 -3.40 -0.60 1.14
C ILE A 44 -2.17 0.29 0.96
N TRP A 45 -1.47 0.12 -0.15
CA TRP A 45 -0.36 0.96 -0.59
C TRP A 45 -0.88 2.01 -1.55
N VAL A 46 -0.73 3.29 -1.21
CA VAL A 46 -1.21 4.40 -2.05
C VAL A 46 -0.04 4.98 -2.81
N ASP A 47 -0.02 4.79 -4.13
CA ASP A 47 1.02 5.27 -5.03
C ASP A 47 0.63 6.61 -5.64
N ASP A 48 1.53 7.60 -5.63
CA ASP A 48 1.33 8.83 -6.41
C ASP A 48 1.71 8.56 -7.88
N SER A 49 0.72 8.16 -8.67
CA SER A 49 0.97 7.69 -10.04
C SER A 49 1.38 8.81 -11.00
N ALA A 50 1.29 10.07 -10.58
CA ALA A 50 1.79 11.23 -11.33
C ALA A 50 3.26 11.56 -11.00
N ASP A 51 3.82 11.03 -9.93
CA ASP A 51 5.22 11.24 -9.55
C ASP A 51 6.13 10.17 -10.17
N HIS A 52 6.67 10.50 -11.34
CA HIS A 52 7.50 9.56 -12.08
C HIS A 52 8.90 9.37 -11.50
N ASP A 53 9.41 10.37 -10.78
CA ASP A 53 10.79 10.39 -10.27
C ASP A 53 10.91 9.54 -9.00
N ARG A 54 9.86 9.48 -8.17
CA ARG A 54 9.84 8.73 -6.91
C ARG A 54 9.27 7.33 -7.01
N LEU A 55 8.88 6.88 -8.20
CA LEU A 55 8.25 5.56 -8.37
C LEU A 55 9.17 4.41 -7.92
N ILE A 56 10.47 4.49 -8.20
CA ILE A 56 11.46 3.49 -7.76
C ILE A 56 11.57 3.46 -6.23
N GLU A 57 11.70 4.63 -5.61
CA GLU A 57 11.77 4.76 -4.15
C GLU A 57 10.50 4.20 -3.48
N ALA A 58 9.32 4.53 -4.02
CA ALA A 58 8.04 4.03 -3.50
C ALA A 58 7.97 2.49 -3.52
N ARG A 59 8.43 1.86 -4.60
CA ARG A 59 8.48 0.40 -4.69
C ARG A 59 9.50 -0.20 -3.74
N GLU A 60 10.68 0.38 -3.60
CA GLU A 60 11.69 -0.10 -2.66
C GLU A 60 11.19 -0.04 -1.20
N GLU A 61 10.47 1.01 -0.83
CA GLU A 61 9.85 1.15 0.50
C GLU A 61 8.78 0.07 0.73
N LEU A 62 7.85 -0.13 -0.21
CA LEU A 62 6.87 -1.22 -0.12
C LEU A 62 7.58 -2.57 0.02
N PHE A 63 8.58 -2.83 -0.82
CA PHE A 63 9.32 -4.08 -0.82
C PHE A 63 10.06 -4.30 0.49
N ARG A 64 10.62 -3.24 1.09
CA ARG A 64 11.24 -3.32 2.42
C ARG A 64 10.22 -3.63 3.51
N ALA A 65 9.05 -2.99 3.47
CA ALA A 65 7.98 -3.21 4.45
C ALA A 65 7.49 -4.66 4.43
N VAL A 66 7.35 -5.27 3.25
CA VAL A 66 6.87 -6.66 3.11
C VAL A 66 7.97 -7.72 3.29
N ARG A 67 9.25 -7.44 2.97
CA ARG A 67 10.36 -8.41 3.14
C ARG A 67 10.73 -8.68 4.59
N HIS A 68 10.37 -7.79 5.52
CA HIS A 68 10.78 -7.93 6.90
C HIS A 68 10.06 -9.11 7.58
N GLN A 69 10.78 -9.93 8.34
CA GLN A 69 10.23 -11.14 8.99
C GLN A 69 9.11 -10.84 10.00
N ASP A 70 9.21 -9.70 10.69
CA ASP A 70 8.13 -9.12 11.53
C ASP A 70 7.19 -8.14 10.80
N GLY A 71 7.25 -8.09 9.47
CA GLY A 71 6.46 -7.18 8.63
C GLY A 71 5.08 -7.74 8.30
N LEU A 72 4.74 -7.69 7.02
CA LEU A 72 3.47 -8.18 6.48
C LEU A 72 3.36 -9.71 6.62
N ARG A 73 2.20 -10.23 7.06
CA ARG A 73 1.93 -11.67 7.03
C ARG A 73 1.73 -12.13 5.58
N ASN A 74 2.13 -13.37 5.26
CA ASN A 74 2.06 -13.89 3.89
C ASN A 74 0.62 -14.09 3.38
N ASP A 75 -0.36 -14.20 4.27
CA ASP A 75 -1.76 -14.50 3.98
C ASP A 75 -2.64 -13.25 3.77
N ILE A 76 -2.11 -12.04 4.02
CA ILE A 76 -2.94 -10.84 3.95
C ILE A 76 -2.97 -10.23 2.55
N PRO A 77 -4.14 -9.78 2.08
CA PRO A 77 -4.28 -9.12 0.80
C PRO A 77 -3.54 -7.78 0.77
N VAL A 78 -2.94 -7.49 -0.39
CA VAL A 78 -2.30 -6.21 -0.69
C VAL A 78 -3.06 -5.54 -1.84
N LEU A 79 -3.48 -4.31 -1.62
CA LEU A 79 -4.01 -3.41 -2.63
C LEU A 79 -2.97 -2.33 -2.92
N ILE A 80 -2.63 -2.13 -4.19
CA ILE A 80 -1.89 -0.95 -4.66
C ILE A 80 -2.90 -0.02 -5.32
N LEU A 81 -3.13 1.14 -4.71
CA LEU A 81 -4.02 2.17 -5.21
C LEU A 81 -3.20 3.15 -6.08
N ALA A 82 -3.44 3.14 -7.38
CA ALA A 82 -2.86 4.08 -8.33
C ALA A 82 -3.55 5.46 -8.18
N ASN A 83 -3.05 6.29 -7.28
CA ASN A 83 -3.68 7.56 -6.90
C ASN A 83 -3.36 8.68 -7.90
N LYS A 84 -4.05 9.82 -7.75
CA LYS A 84 -3.87 11.05 -8.57
C LYS A 84 -4.24 10.89 -10.04
N GLN A 85 -5.17 9.99 -10.37
CA GLN A 85 -5.66 9.78 -11.74
C GLN A 85 -6.37 11.01 -12.34
N ASP A 86 -6.69 12.03 -11.52
CA ASP A 86 -7.13 13.35 -11.99
C ASP A 86 -6.02 14.12 -12.73
N ASN A 87 -4.75 13.77 -12.50
CA ASN A 87 -3.62 14.36 -13.21
C ASN A 87 -3.42 13.67 -14.56
N SER A 88 -3.33 14.46 -15.63
CA SER A 88 -3.08 13.99 -16.99
C SER A 88 -1.77 13.21 -17.18
N THR A 89 -0.78 13.38 -16.29
CA THR A 89 0.49 12.63 -16.34
C THR A 89 0.43 11.33 -15.54
N ALA A 90 -0.65 11.04 -14.82
CA ALA A 90 -0.73 9.85 -13.99
C ALA A 90 -0.61 8.57 -14.82
N ARG A 91 0.19 7.64 -14.34
CA ARG A 91 0.23 6.28 -14.88
C ARG A 91 -1.07 5.55 -14.57
N THR A 92 -1.55 4.75 -15.52
CA THR A 92 -2.75 3.93 -15.32
C THR A 92 -2.49 2.82 -14.30
N ALA A 93 -3.56 2.27 -13.72
CA ALA A 93 -3.46 1.12 -12.82
C ALA A 93 -2.72 -0.08 -13.47
N GLU A 94 -2.87 -0.28 -14.79
CA GLU A 94 -2.17 -1.33 -15.52
C GLU A 94 -0.65 -1.07 -15.63
N GLN A 95 -0.25 0.18 -15.86
CA GLN A 95 1.16 0.57 -15.86
C GLN A 95 1.79 0.46 -14.46
N ILE A 96 1.05 0.85 -13.41
CA ILE A 96 1.47 0.67 -12.02
C ILE A 96 1.60 -0.81 -11.68
N LYS A 97 0.65 -1.65 -12.11
CA LYS A 97 0.72 -3.10 -11.93
C LYS A 97 1.99 -3.67 -12.54
N GLY A 98 2.30 -3.33 -13.78
CA GLY A 98 3.53 -3.79 -14.43
C GLY A 98 4.81 -3.41 -13.67
N PHE A 99 4.79 -2.28 -12.97
CA PHE A 99 5.93 -1.82 -12.19
C PHE A 99 6.15 -2.58 -10.87
N TYR A 100 5.06 -2.86 -10.15
CA TYR A 100 5.12 -3.48 -8.82
C TYR A 100 5.04 -5.02 -8.85
N VAL A 101 4.42 -5.60 -9.88
CA VAL A 101 4.04 -7.02 -9.93
C VAL A 101 4.87 -7.83 -10.92
N ASP A 102 5.13 -7.28 -12.11
CA ASP A 102 5.74 -8.06 -13.21
C ASP A 102 7.28 -8.15 -13.12
N ASP A 103 7.86 -7.73 -11.99
CA ASP A 103 9.27 -7.92 -11.71
C ASP A 103 9.51 -9.29 -11.04
N SER A 104 10.35 -10.12 -11.65
CA SER A 104 10.81 -11.42 -11.11
C SER A 104 11.40 -11.36 -9.69
N SER A 105 11.76 -10.16 -9.20
CA SER A 105 12.29 -9.91 -7.86
C SER A 105 11.25 -9.43 -6.83
N SER A 106 9.96 -9.38 -7.21
CA SER A 106 8.88 -8.92 -6.34
C SER A 106 8.76 -9.83 -5.09
N PRO A 107 8.85 -9.27 -3.86
CA PRO A 107 8.72 -10.04 -2.63
C PRO A 107 7.27 -10.29 -2.22
N LEU A 108 6.29 -9.82 -3.01
CA LEU A 108 4.88 -9.99 -2.72
C LEU A 108 4.49 -11.45 -2.96
N VAL A 109 4.16 -12.16 -1.87
CA VAL A 109 3.77 -13.58 -1.90
C VAL A 109 2.45 -13.78 -2.64
N ASN A 110 1.54 -12.81 -2.53
CA ASN A 110 0.29 -12.76 -3.28
C ASN A 110 0.40 -11.70 -4.37
N ILE A 111 -0.21 -11.96 -5.53
CA ILE A 111 -0.36 -10.96 -6.60
C ILE A 111 -1.24 -9.84 -6.03
N PRO A 112 -0.72 -8.60 -5.84
CA PRO A 112 -1.52 -7.53 -5.28
C PRO A 112 -2.64 -7.17 -6.26
N HIS A 113 -3.79 -6.77 -5.71
CA HIS A 113 -4.79 -6.08 -6.52
C HIS A 113 -4.26 -4.68 -6.82
N VAL A 114 -4.44 -4.19 -8.05
CA VAL A 114 -4.06 -2.83 -8.43
C VAL A 114 -5.28 -2.17 -9.03
N SER A 115 -5.67 -1.02 -8.48
CA SER A 115 -6.88 -0.29 -8.86
C SER A 115 -6.66 1.22 -8.76
N ASP A 116 -7.47 2.00 -9.44
CA ASP A 116 -7.58 3.45 -9.32
C ASP A 116 -8.63 3.90 -8.28
N SER A 117 -9.38 2.95 -7.72
CA SER A 117 -10.47 3.18 -6.78
C SER A 117 -10.52 2.15 -5.66
N MET A 118 -11.16 2.51 -4.55
CA MET A 118 -11.41 1.62 -3.41
C MET A 118 -12.66 0.75 -3.59
N ASP A 119 -13.35 0.81 -4.74
CA ASP A 119 -14.61 0.09 -4.95
C ASP A 119 -14.44 -1.43 -4.75
N TRP A 120 -13.27 -1.98 -5.11
CA TRP A 120 -12.92 -3.38 -4.86
C TRP A 120 -13.05 -3.78 -3.39
N CYS A 121 -12.66 -2.89 -2.46
CA CYS A 121 -12.77 -3.14 -1.02
C CYS A 121 -14.24 -3.26 -0.57
N CYS A 122 -15.19 -2.75 -1.36
CA CYS A 122 -16.60 -2.69 -1.04
C CYS A 122 -17.43 -3.80 -1.71
N MET A 123 -16.81 -4.62 -2.57
CA MET A 123 -17.52 -5.61 -3.40
C MET A 123 -17.55 -7.03 -2.80
N ASN A 124 -16.94 -7.29 -1.64
CA ASN A 124 -16.94 -8.58 -0.95
C ASN A 124 -17.28 -8.46 0.53
#